data_AF-F3PB01-F1
#
_entry.id   AF-F3PB01-F1
#
_cell.length_a   1.000
_cell.length_b   1.000
_cell.length_c   1.000
_cell.angle_alpha   90.00
_cell.angle_beta   90.00
_cell.angle_gamma   90.00
#
_symmetry.space_group_name_H-M   'P 1'
#
loop_
_entity.id
_entity.type
_entity.pdbx_description
1 polymer ?
#
loop_
_entity_poly.entity_id
_entity_poly.type
_entity_poly.pdbx_seq_one_letter_code
_entity_poly.pdbx_strand_id
1 'polypeptide(L)'
;MRERLTVPASAVDEQRVRQAVDTAVSSYDPGSAALSAQVSSGVVRHVVQGLLGLAIVTAAIFIAVRIQLAFSSSPAPAGFDPRSIFLIPIIIFMLIGALLATANLRRAWILRTPPFVAEEQWGLLRTTLTQMTGQEPGSSRPLDIEAGRRRDLITHPGGGTVARGATRDGRMGPTWPDSSDIARLRREARGRAAKAAVIFSCFLVLGSLVIGSFVRLGVLPVLPFVLLGSGIAAVVIIGSMRVCDRKLLAHPAAIPGEEQPYRLQVEDIDVASLEPWCAARRREDTWRVMTAAFWPPMAVGFLLAFYAFAHFDTEAIFDSSPSAPQLPLTTPVIVSLTIALALLTLAIGHLWARHRDTERRRRAGLV
;
A
#
# COMPACT_ATOMS: atom_id res chain seq x y z
N MET A 1 -5.58 20.03 15.56
CA MET A 1 -6.34 21.14 16.21
C MET A 1 -5.85 22.47 15.64
N ARG A 2 -6.68 23.52 15.61
CA ARG A 2 -6.21 24.89 15.35
C ARG A 2 -5.37 25.33 16.56
N GLU A 3 -4.10 25.61 16.34
CA GLU A 3 -3.27 26.27 17.35
C GLU A 3 -3.91 27.65 17.65
N ARG A 4 -4.00 28.00 18.93
CA ARG A 4 -4.62 29.26 19.36
C ARG A 4 -3.55 30.07 20.09
N LEU A 5 -3.30 31.27 19.59
CA LEU A 5 -2.52 32.27 20.32
C LEU A 5 -3.45 32.92 21.34
N THR A 6 -3.03 32.93 22.61
CA THR A 6 -3.79 33.56 23.70
C THR A 6 -3.06 34.79 24.20
N VAL A 7 -3.81 35.86 24.41
CA VAL A 7 -3.33 37.15 24.88
C VAL A 7 -4.11 37.53 26.13
N PRO A 8 -3.46 38.03 27.20
CA PRO A 8 -4.15 38.49 28.40
C PRO A 8 -5.08 39.67 28.10
N ALA A 9 -6.36 39.55 28.49
CA ALA A 9 -7.39 40.56 28.26
C ALA A 9 -7.10 41.91 28.95
N SER A 10 -6.20 41.94 29.94
CA SER A 10 -5.77 43.15 30.63
C SER A 10 -4.70 43.96 29.88
N ALA A 11 -4.08 43.39 28.84
CA ALA A 11 -2.96 44.02 28.16
C ALA A 11 -3.38 44.90 26.98
N VAL A 12 -4.39 44.49 26.18
CA VAL A 12 -4.78 45.18 24.94
C VAL A 12 -6.28 44.95 24.65
N ASP A 13 -6.96 45.98 24.13
CA ASP A 13 -8.37 45.93 23.71
C ASP A 13 -8.61 45.05 22.47
N GLU A 14 -9.76 44.37 22.42
CA GLU A 14 -10.07 43.34 21.41
C GLU A 14 -10.13 43.90 19.99
N GLN A 15 -10.73 45.07 19.80
CA GLN A 15 -10.82 45.71 18.47
C GLN A 15 -9.44 46.04 17.92
N ARG A 16 -8.51 46.46 18.79
CA ARG A 16 -7.14 46.79 18.41
C ARG A 16 -6.35 45.55 18.00
N VAL A 17 -6.56 44.42 18.70
CA VAL A 17 -5.96 43.13 18.33
C VAL A 17 -6.50 42.65 16.98
N ARG A 18 -7.82 42.68 16.75
CA ARG A 18 -8.43 42.26 15.48
C ARG A 18 -7.93 43.09 14.31
N GLN A 19 -7.90 44.42 14.45
CA GLN A 19 -7.44 45.31 13.40
C GLN A 19 -5.97 45.07 13.04
N ALA A 20 -5.12 44.86 14.03
CA ALA A 20 -3.69 44.60 13.80
C ALA A 20 -3.44 43.23 13.16
N VAL A 21 -4.21 42.21 13.55
CA VAL A 21 -4.19 40.88 12.90
C VAL A 21 -4.65 40.97 11.45
N ASP A 22 -5.77 41.63 11.17
CA ASP A 22 -6.29 41.78 9.81
C ASP A 22 -5.30 42.56 8.92
N THR A 23 -4.70 43.63 9.46
CA THR A 23 -3.68 44.41 8.76
C THR A 23 -2.45 43.55 8.44
N ALA A 24 -1.96 42.81 9.44
CA ALA A 24 -0.80 41.92 9.33
C ALA A 24 -1.00 40.75 8.34
N VAL A 25 -2.20 40.18 8.27
CA VAL A 25 -2.54 39.14 7.29
C VAL A 25 -2.67 39.74 5.88
N SER A 26 -3.27 40.92 5.77
CA SER A 26 -3.48 41.59 4.47
C SER A 26 -2.20 42.12 3.83
N SER A 27 -1.18 42.43 4.63
CA SER A 27 0.12 42.94 4.16
C SER A 27 1.13 41.84 3.82
N TYR A 28 0.83 40.58 4.15
CA TYR A 28 1.72 39.45 3.86
C TYR A 28 1.64 39.06 2.38
N ASP A 29 2.75 39.23 1.66
CA ASP A 29 2.91 38.79 0.28
C ASP A 29 3.94 37.64 0.16
N PRO A 30 3.50 36.39 -0.12
CA PRO A 30 4.40 35.25 -0.29
C PRO A 30 5.24 35.32 -1.58
N GLY A 31 4.91 36.23 -2.51
CA GLY A 31 5.59 36.40 -3.80
C GLY A 31 7.03 36.90 -3.71
N SER A 32 7.43 37.46 -2.57
CA SER A 32 8.78 38.01 -2.32
C SER A 32 9.84 36.95 -1.96
N ALA A 33 9.42 35.73 -1.60
CA ALA A 33 10.32 34.64 -1.24
C ALA A 33 11.06 34.07 -2.46
N ALA A 34 12.28 33.57 -2.26
CA ALA A 34 13.06 32.95 -3.34
C ALA A 34 12.30 31.79 -4.00
N LEU A 35 12.47 31.62 -5.32
CA LEU A 35 11.81 30.58 -6.12
C LEU A 35 12.06 29.16 -5.57
N SER A 36 13.22 28.94 -4.94
CA SER A 36 13.59 27.70 -4.24
C SER A 36 12.81 27.45 -2.94
N ALA A 37 12.32 28.51 -2.29
CA ALA A 37 11.41 28.42 -1.14
C ALA A 37 9.98 28.19 -1.63
N GLN A 38 9.54 28.94 -2.66
CA GLN A 38 8.19 28.83 -3.24
C GLN A 38 7.91 27.46 -3.87
N VAL A 39 8.89 26.89 -4.58
CA VAL A 39 8.77 25.59 -5.22
C VAL A 39 9.36 24.53 -4.31
N SER A 40 8.50 23.91 -3.50
CA SER A 40 8.96 22.80 -2.65
C SER A 40 9.47 21.64 -3.49
N SER A 41 10.60 21.05 -3.08
CA SER A 41 11.15 19.81 -3.69
C SER A 41 10.09 18.69 -3.77
N GLY A 42 9.14 18.67 -2.83
CA GLY A 42 8.00 17.77 -2.84
C GLY A 42 7.05 17.99 -4.03
N VAL A 43 6.73 19.24 -4.37
CA VAL A 43 5.89 19.57 -5.54
C VAL A 43 6.57 19.11 -6.83
N VAL A 44 7.85 19.47 -7.03
CA VAL A 44 8.61 19.10 -8.24
C VAL A 44 8.65 17.59 -8.40
N ARG A 45 8.96 16.86 -7.32
CA ARG A 45 8.99 15.39 -7.33
C ARG A 45 7.64 14.81 -7.74
N HIS A 46 6.53 15.31 -7.20
CA HIS A 46 5.21 14.81 -7.54
C HIS A 46 4.79 15.18 -8.96
N VAL A 47 5.17 16.35 -9.47
CA VAL A 47 4.94 16.72 -10.89
C VAL A 47 5.71 15.78 -11.82
N VAL A 48 7.01 15.55 -11.56
CA VAL A 48 7.84 14.64 -12.36
C VAL A 48 7.28 13.21 -12.32
N GLN A 49 6.87 12.73 -11.14
CA GLN A 49 6.22 11.42 -11.01
C GLN A 49 4.86 11.33 -11.73
N GLY A 50 4.11 12.44 -11.77
CA GLY A 50 2.86 12.54 -12.51
C GLY A 50 3.07 12.46 -14.02
N LEU A 51 4.06 13.21 -14.53
CA LEU A 51 4.46 13.18 -15.95
C LEU A 51 4.98 11.81 -16.36
N LEU A 52 5.77 11.14 -15.51
CA LEU A 52 6.21 9.77 -15.75
C LEU A 52 5.02 8.80 -15.85
N GLY A 53 4.01 8.94 -14.99
CA GLY A 53 2.76 8.17 -15.08
C GLY A 53 2.04 8.36 -16.41
N LEU A 54 2.00 9.60 -16.92
CA LEU A 54 1.40 9.91 -18.22
C LEU A 54 2.22 9.30 -19.38
N ALA A 55 3.55 9.40 -19.32
CA ALA A 55 4.44 8.78 -20.31
C ALA A 55 4.26 7.25 -20.38
N ILE A 56 4.06 6.59 -19.24
CA ILE A 56 3.73 5.16 -19.16
C ILE A 56 2.42 4.84 -19.89
N VAL A 57 1.37 5.64 -19.68
CA VAL A 57 0.07 5.47 -20.36
C VAL A 57 0.26 5.61 -21.88
N THR A 58 0.96 6.65 -22.32
CA THR A 58 1.22 6.88 -23.76
C THR A 58 1.99 5.72 -24.38
N ALA A 59 3.04 5.23 -23.71
CA ALA A 59 3.80 4.07 -24.17
C ALA A 59 2.94 2.80 -24.22
N ALA A 60 2.11 2.55 -23.21
CA ALA A 60 1.20 1.42 -23.16
C ALA A 60 0.18 1.44 -24.31
N ILE A 61 -0.41 2.61 -24.59
CA ILE A 61 -1.34 2.80 -25.73
C ILE A 61 -0.62 2.53 -27.05
N PHE A 62 0.59 3.08 -27.23
CA PHE A 62 1.39 2.85 -28.44
C PHE A 62 1.65 1.36 -28.65
N ILE A 63 2.12 0.65 -27.63
CA ILE A 63 2.39 -0.80 -27.69
C ILE A 63 1.11 -1.59 -27.97
N ALA A 64 -0.01 -1.28 -27.30
CA ALA A 64 -1.30 -1.92 -27.54
C ALA A 64 -1.74 -1.80 -29.00
N VAL A 65 -1.66 -0.59 -29.57
CA VAL A 65 -2.01 -0.31 -30.97
C VAL A 65 -1.10 -1.10 -31.92
N ARG A 66 0.21 -1.16 -31.65
CA ARG A 66 1.16 -1.95 -32.46
C ARG A 66 0.84 -3.44 -32.43
N ILE A 67 0.48 -3.99 -31.28
CA ILE A 67 0.06 -5.38 -31.14
C ILE A 67 -1.24 -5.63 -31.90
N GLN A 68 -2.23 -4.76 -31.74
CA GLN A 68 -3.52 -4.90 -32.40
C GLN A 68 -3.39 -4.87 -33.93
N LEU A 69 -2.51 -4.01 -34.46
CA LEU A 69 -2.13 -3.99 -35.88
C LEU A 69 -1.35 -5.24 -36.31
N ALA A 70 -0.47 -5.79 -35.46
CA ALA A 70 0.36 -6.96 -35.79
C ALA A 70 -0.42 -8.29 -35.83
N PHE A 71 -1.61 -8.33 -35.21
CA PHE A 71 -2.47 -9.51 -35.19
C PHE A 71 -3.72 -9.36 -36.07
N SER A 72 -3.98 -8.19 -36.66
CA SER A 72 -5.20 -7.90 -37.45
C SER A 72 -5.42 -8.83 -38.65
N SER A 73 -4.36 -9.45 -39.17
CA SER A 73 -4.37 -10.36 -40.31
C SER A 73 -4.47 -11.85 -39.94
N SER A 74 -4.48 -12.21 -38.64
CA SER A 74 -4.47 -13.61 -38.19
C SER A 74 -5.86 -14.02 -37.67
N PRO A 75 -6.48 -15.10 -38.21
CA PRO A 75 -7.76 -15.59 -37.72
C PRO A 75 -7.62 -16.08 -36.27
N ALA A 76 -8.57 -15.69 -35.40
CA ALA A 76 -8.54 -16.09 -34.00
C ALA A 76 -8.81 -17.61 -33.88
N PRO A 77 -7.93 -18.39 -33.23
CA PRO A 77 -8.21 -19.81 -32.97
C PRO A 77 -9.42 -19.94 -32.03
N ALA A 78 -10.22 -21.00 -32.20
CA ALA A 78 -11.38 -21.24 -31.37
C ALA A 78 -10.99 -21.44 -29.89
N GLY A 79 -11.54 -20.61 -28.99
CA GLY A 79 -11.31 -20.68 -27.55
C GLY A 79 -10.66 -19.41 -26.97
N PHE A 80 -9.33 -19.31 -27.03
CA PHE A 80 -8.55 -18.27 -26.38
C PHE A 80 -7.80 -17.41 -27.41
N ASP A 81 -8.11 -16.11 -27.45
CA ASP A 81 -7.43 -15.16 -28.34
C ASP A 81 -5.99 -14.92 -27.84
N PRO A 82 -4.94 -15.31 -28.57
CA PRO A 82 -3.54 -15.09 -28.18
C PRO A 82 -3.22 -13.60 -27.92
N ARG A 83 -3.99 -12.68 -28.54
CA ARG A 83 -3.88 -11.24 -28.32
C ARG A 83 -4.15 -10.86 -26.86
N SER A 84 -5.03 -11.58 -26.17
CA SER A 84 -5.39 -11.32 -24.77
C SER A 84 -4.20 -11.49 -23.82
N ILE A 85 -3.21 -12.34 -24.14
CA ILE A 85 -1.98 -12.50 -23.36
C ILE A 85 -1.22 -11.18 -23.25
N PHE A 86 -1.22 -10.38 -24.32
CA PHE A 86 -0.52 -9.11 -24.36
C PHE A 86 -1.40 -7.94 -23.92
N LEU A 87 -2.67 -7.92 -24.34
CA LEU A 87 -3.54 -6.76 -24.10
C LEU A 87 -3.96 -6.63 -22.63
N ILE A 88 -4.27 -7.74 -21.95
CA ILE A 88 -4.67 -7.71 -20.53
C ILE A 88 -3.59 -7.04 -19.64
N PRO A 89 -2.31 -7.47 -19.65
CA PRO A 89 -1.29 -6.82 -18.84
C PRO A 89 -1.03 -5.37 -19.25
N ILE A 90 -1.15 -5.03 -20.55
CA ILE A 90 -1.00 -3.64 -21.02
C ILE A 90 -2.14 -2.75 -20.50
N ILE A 91 -3.39 -3.23 -20.49
CA ILE A 91 -4.54 -2.50 -19.93
C ILE A 91 -4.34 -2.28 -18.43
N ILE A 92 -3.89 -3.30 -17.69
CA ILE A 92 -3.58 -3.18 -16.25
C ILE A 92 -2.47 -2.14 -16.04
N PHE A 93 -1.41 -2.18 -16.84
CA PHE A 93 -0.31 -1.23 -16.78
C PHE A 93 -0.74 0.21 -17.09
N MET A 94 -1.65 0.38 -18.06
CA MET A 94 -2.26 1.67 -18.39
C MET A 94 -3.08 2.22 -17.21
N LEU A 95 -3.92 1.39 -16.58
CA LEU A 95 -4.69 1.80 -15.40
C LEU A 95 -3.79 2.23 -14.24
N ILE A 96 -2.69 1.50 -14.02
CA ILE A 96 -1.68 1.83 -13.02
C ILE A 96 -1.00 3.18 -13.34
N GLY A 97 -0.60 3.40 -14.61
CA GLY A 97 -0.02 4.66 -15.07
C GLY A 97 -0.95 5.85 -14.87
N ALA A 98 -2.24 5.69 -15.19
CA ALA A 98 -3.26 6.72 -14.99
C ALA A 98 -3.50 7.03 -13.50
N LEU A 99 -3.55 6.01 -12.65
CA LEU A 99 -3.66 6.17 -11.19
C LEU A 99 -2.43 6.89 -10.60
N LEU A 100 -1.22 6.54 -11.04
CA LEU A 100 0.01 7.24 -10.67
C LEU A 100 -0.03 8.71 -11.08
N ALA A 101 -0.42 9.00 -12.33
CA ALA A 101 -0.49 10.36 -12.85
C ALA A 101 -1.44 11.21 -12.01
N THR A 102 -2.70 10.76 -11.89
CA THR A 102 -3.75 11.47 -11.14
C THR A 102 -3.41 11.65 -9.66
N ALA A 103 -2.88 10.62 -9.00
CA ALA A 103 -2.53 10.70 -7.58
C ALA A 103 -1.37 11.67 -7.32
N ASN A 104 -0.35 11.67 -8.17
CA ASN A 104 0.81 12.55 -8.02
C ASN A 104 0.50 14.00 -8.42
N LEU A 105 -0.25 14.22 -9.51
CA LEU A 105 -0.74 15.55 -9.88
C LEU A 105 -1.64 16.15 -8.78
N ARG A 106 -2.51 15.33 -8.18
CA ARG A 106 -3.33 15.76 -7.03
C ARG A 106 -2.47 16.10 -5.81
N ARG A 107 -1.40 15.35 -5.53
CA ARG A 107 -0.47 15.67 -4.43
C ARG A 107 0.32 16.94 -4.69
N ALA A 108 0.82 17.12 -5.90
CA ALA A 108 1.46 18.36 -6.33
C ALA A 108 0.50 19.55 -6.16
N TRP A 109 -0.77 19.38 -6.52
CA TRP A 109 -1.80 20.39 -6.32
C TRP A 109 -2.05 20.73 -4.84
N ILE A 110 -2.09 19.73 -3.96
CA ILE A 110 -2.26 19.95 -2.52
C ILE A 110 -1.05 20.70 -1.94
N LEU A 111 0.15 20.39 -2.42
CA LEU A 111 1.41 21.00 -1.98
C LEU A 111 1.71 22.35 -2.67
N ARG A 112 0.78 22.86 -3.49
CA ARG A 112 0.95 24.14 -4.20
C ARG A 112 1.23 25.30 -3.24
N THR A 113 0.75 25.21 -2.01
CA THR A 113 1.01 26.18 -0.95
C THR A 113 2.13 25.62 -0.07
N PRO A 114 3.34 26.18 -0.14
CA PRO A 114 4.48 25.67 0.62
C PRO A 114 4.30 25.90 2.13
N PRO A 115 4.83 25.01 2.99
CA PRO A 115 4.59 25.05 4.43
C PRO A 115 5.18 26.27 5.13
N PHE A 116 6.26 26.85 4.60
CA PHE A 116 6.89 28.05 5.16
C PHE A 116 5.92 29.24 5.19
N VAL A 117 4.97 29.31 4.25
CA VAL A 117 3.96 30.39 4.22
C VAL A 117 3.13 30.38 5.50
N ALA A 118 2.74 29.18 5.96
CA ALA A 118 2.01 29.05 7.21
C ALA A 118 2.90 29.41 8.41
N GLU A 119 4.18 29.02 8.40
CA GLU A 119 5.13 29.31 9.49
C GLU A 119 5.48 30.80 9.58
N GLU A 120 5.69 31.49 8.47
CA GLU A 120 5.94 32.93 8.40
C GLU A 120 4.72 33.73 8.82
N GLN A 121 3.51 33.36 8.35
CA GLN A 121 2.27 33.97 8.81
C GLN A 121 2.10 33.78 10.33
N TRP A 122 2.47 32.61 10.86
CA TRP A 122 2.41 32.34 12.29
C TRP A 122 3.44 33.14 13.10
N GLY A 123 4.68 33.26 12.59
CA GLY A 123 5.74 34.08 13.18
C GLY A 123 5.42 35.57 13.15
N LEU A 124 4.81 36.04 12.06
CA LEU A 124 4.36 37.41 11.89
C LEU A 124 3.24 37.72 12.89
N LEU A 125 2.23 36.86 13.02
CA LEU A 125 1.19 37.00 14.04
C LEU A 125 1.75 36.99 15.46
N ARG A 126 2.68 36.09 15.79
CA ARG A 126 3.32 36.05 17.11
C ARG A 126 4.07 37.35 17.39
N THR A 127 4.85 37.85 16.44
CA THR A 127 5.63 39.09 16.58
C THR A 127 4.71 40.30 16.78
N THR A 128 3.65 40.41 15.96
CA THR A 128 2.66 41.49 16.05
C THR A 128 1.92 41.48 17.39
N LEU A 129 1.54 40.31 17.91
CA LEU A 129 0.91 40.17 19.22
C LEU A 129 1.88 40.46 20.38
N THR A 130 3.14 40.02 20.29
CA THR A 130 4.16 40.32 21.30
C THR A 130 4.45 41.82 21.36
N GLN A 131 4.55 42.50 20.22
CA GLN A 131 4.77 43.96 20.16
C GLN A 131 3.61 44.75 20.77
N MET A 132 2.37 44.29 20.59
CA MET A 132 1.20 44.98 21.17
C MET A 132 1.06 44.75 22.68
N THR A 133 1.43 43.57 23.17
CA THR A 133 1.10 43.14 24.54
C THR A 133 2.29 43.18 25.49
N GLY A 134 3.50 43.36 24.96
CA GLY A 134 4.75 43.34 25.72
C GLY A 134 5.12 41.95 26.26
N GLN A 135 4.36 40.90 25.92
CA GLN A 135 4.57 39.53 26.38
C GLN A 135 4.41 38.53 25.23
N GLU A 136 5.12 37.42 25.29
CA GLU A 136 4.93 36.35 24.32
C GLU A 136 3.52 35.73 24.49
N PRO A 137 2.74 35.59 23.41
CA PRO A 137 1.40 35.01 23.49
C PRO A 137 1.49 33.54 23.92
N GLY A 138 0.66 33.17 24.90
CA GLY A 138 0.62 31.83 25.46
C GLY A 138 0.24 30.81 24.39
N SER A 139 1.08 29.78 24.23
CA SER A 139 0.78 28.60 23.42
C SER A 139 0.04 27.59 24.28
N SER A 140 -1.13 27.14 23.83
CA SER A 140 -1.96 26.19 24.56
C SER A 140 -1.43 24.74 24.44
N ARG A 141 -0.14 24.49 24.65
CA ARG A 141 0.40 23.12 24.74
C ARG A 141 -0.01 22.55 26.11
N PRO A 142 -0.95 21.60 26.20
CA PRO A 142 -1.47 21.11 27.48
C PRO A 142 -0.41 20.30 28.23
N LEU A 143 -0.30 20.49 29.55
CA LEU A 143 0.57 19.72 30.46
C LEU A 143 0.41 18.19 30.31
N ASP A 144 -0.77 17.73 29.92
CA ASP A 144 -1.03 16.31 29.66
C ASP A 144 -0.24 15.75 28.47
N ILE A 145 0.19 16.61 27.53
CA ILE A 145 1.04 16.26 26.39
C ILE A 145 2.49 16.09 26.85
N GLU A 146 2.96 16.94 27.76
CA GLU A 146 4.30 16.85 28.35
C GLU A 146 4.43 15.68 29.33
N ALA A 147 3.34 15.36 30.05
CA ALA A 147 3.26 14.19 30.93
C ALA A 147 3.03 12.85 30.18
N GLY A 148 2.98 12.86 28.84
CA GLY A 148 2.72 11.67 28.01
C GLY A 148 1.33 11.05 28.19
N ARG A 149 0.40 11.75 28.84
CA ARG A 149 -0.99 11.31 29.10
C ARG A 149 -1.92 11.60 27.91
N ARG A 150 -1.57 12.59 27.09
CA ARG A 150 -2.18 12.90 25.79
C ARG A 150 -1.09 12.99 24.75
N ARG A 151 -1.40 12.64 23.49
CA ARG A 151 -0.46 12.84 22.39
C ARG A 151 -0.43 14.30 21.98
N ASP A 152 0.74 14.72 21.51
CA ASP A 152 0.92 16.04 20.93
C ASP A 152 0.06 16.18 19.66
N LEU A 153 -0.97 17.02 19.74
CA LEU A 153 -1.89 17.27 18.62
C LEU A 153 -1.26 18.13 17.52
N ILE A 154 -0.07 18.70 17.76
CA ILE A 154 0.70 19.43 16.75
C ILE A 154 1.39 18.43 15.81
N THR A 155 2.00 17.37 16.35
CA THR A 155 2.62 16.30 15.56
C THR A 155 1.61 15.21 15.13
N HIS A 156 0.53 15.01 15.90
CA HIS A 156 -0.53 14.04 15.64
C HIS A 156 -1.93 14.67 15.72
N PRO A 157 -2.35 15.46 14.71
CA PRO A 157 -3.57 16.28 14.76
C PRO A 157 -4.90 15.53 14.88
N GLY A 158 -4.90 14.19 14.78
CA GLY A 158 -6.06 13.33 14.97
C GLY A 158 -5.99 12.39 16.20
N GLY A 159 -5.01 12.61 17.10
CA GLY A 159 -4.75 11.70 18.22
C GLY A 159 -5.80 11.77 19.34
N GLY A 160 -6.28 10.61 19.78
CA GLY A 160 -7.11 10.48 20.99
C GLY A 160 -6.26 10.35 22.26
N THR A 161 -6.91 10.24 23.43
CA THR A 161 -6.25 9.86 24.68
C THR A 161 -5.59 8.48 24.55
N VAL A 162 -4.33 8.37 24.96
CA VAL A 162 -3.60 7.09 25.01
C VAL A 162 -3.89 6.46 26.38
N ALA A 163 -5.08 5.89 26.54
CA ALA A 163 -5.40 5.13 27.75
C ALA A 163 -4.77 3.73 27.63
N ARG A 164 -3.76 3.45 28.45
CA ARG A 164 -3.17 2.12 28.61
C ARG A 164 -3.99 1.35 29.65
N GLY A 165 -4.49 0.17 29.29
CA GLY A 165 -5.11 -0.76 30.23
C GLY A 165 -4.07 -1.53 31.04
N ALA A 166 -4.51 -2.17 32.12
CA ALA A 166 -3.66 -3.09 32.88
C ALA A 166 -3.65 -4.48 32.22
N THR A 167 -2.48 -5.08 32.13
CA THR A 167 -2.29 -6.50 31.81
C THR A 167 -2.75 -7.37 32.97
N ARG A 168 -2.81 -8.69 32.76
CA ARG A 168 -3.27 -9.64 33.79
C ARG A 168 -2.38 -9.65 35.04
N ASP A 169 -1.08 -9.36 34.88
CA ASP A 169 -0.11 -9.23 35.96
C ASP A 169 -0.04 -7.81 36.56
N GLY A 170 -0.97 -6.92 36.19
CA GLY A 170 -1.07 -5.56 36.73
C GLY A 170 -0.06 -4.57 36.15
N ARG A 171 0.76 -4.99 35.17
CA ARG A 171 1.63 -4.09 34.42
C ARG A 171 0.81 -3.22 33.46
N MET A 172 1.41 -2.13 33.00
CA MET A 172 0.78 -1.28 32.00
C MET A 172 0.91 -1.94 30.63
N GLY A 173 -0.22 -2.15 29.96
CA GLY A 173 -0.25 -2.69 28.60
C GLY A 173 0.31 -1.72 27.54
N PRO A 174 0.44 -2.20 26.30
CA PRO A 174 1.02 -1.44 25.21
C PRO A 174 0.17 -0.23 24.80
N THR A 175 0.81 0.74 24.16
CA THR A 175 0.11 1.88 23.57
C THR A 175 -0.49 1.48 22.22
N TRP A 176 -1.82 1.36 22.16
CA TRP A 176 -2.51 1.00 20.92
C TRP A 176 -2.55 2.17 19.92
N PRO A 177 -2.39 1.90 18.61
CA PRO A 177 -2.57 2.91 17.56
C PRO A 177 -3.99 3.47 17.55
N ASP A 178 -4.11 4.80 17.46
CA ASP A 178 -5.40 5.48 17.34
C ASP A 178 -5.95 5.45 15.90
N SER A 179 -7.16 5.96 15.69
CA SER A 179 -7.80 5.99 14.37
C SER A 179 -7.00 6.76 13.31
N SER A 180 -6.25 7.78 13.72
CA SER A 180 -5.43 8.61 12.85
C SER A 180 -4.13 7.91 12.46
N ASP A 181 -3.49 7.21 13.40
CA ASP A 181 -2.36 6.32 13.15
C ASP A 181 -2.75 5.19 12.21
N ILE A 182 -3.89 4.54 12.46
CA ILE A 182 -4.38 3.48 11.58
C ILE A 182 -4.61 4.02 10.17
N ALA A 183 -5.14 5.23 10.03
CA ALA A 183 -5.32 5.86 8.72
C ALA A 183 -3.97 6.17 8.05
N ARG A 184 -2.99 6.68 8.80
CA ARG A 184 -1.63 6.95 8.33
C ARG A 184 -0.92 5.67 7.91
N LEU A 185 -0.84 4.68 8.79
CA LEU A 185 -0.24 3.37 8.54
C LEU A 185 -0.89 2.69 7.34
N ARG A 186 -2.22 2.78 7.20
CA ARG A 186 -2.94 2.25 6.03
C ARG A 186 -2.58 3.00 4.74
N ARG A 187 -2.41 4.32 4.79
CA ARG A 187 -1.97 5.12 3.62
C ARG A 187 -0.53 4.76 3.24
N GLU A 188 0.36 4.59 4.21
CA GLU A 188 1.76 4.19 3.99
C GLU A 188 1.84 2.75 3.45
N ALA A 189 1.08 1.82 4.02
CA ALA A 189 0.93 0.45 3.54
C ALA A 189 0.42 0.41 2.09
N ARG A 190 -0.64 1.17 1.79
CA ARG A 190 -1.16 1.31 0.41
C ARG A 190 -0.15 1.94 -0.52
N GLY A 191 0.63 2.91 -0.06
CA GLY A 191 1.70 3.52 -0.83
C GLY A 191 2.80 2.51 -1.18
N ARG A 192 3.21 1.67 -0.22
CA ARG A 192 4.17 0.57 -0.44
C ARG A 192 3.60 -0.49 -1.38
N ALA A 193 2.35 -0.91 -1.16
CA ALA A 193 1.63 -1.84 -2.02
C ALA A 193 1.51 -1.31 -3.46
N ALA A 194 1.16 -0.04 -3.65
CA ALA A 194 1.05 0.58 -4.96
C ALA A 194 2.41 0.60 -5.68
N LYS A 195 3.50 0.96 -4.99
CA LYS A 195 4.85 0.89 -5.57
C LYS A 195 5.21 -0.53 -6.01
N ALA A 196 4.96 -1.53 -5.15
CA ALA A 196 5.19 -2.92 -5.48
C ALA A 196 4.34 -3.39 -6.66
N ALA A 197 3.07 -2.97 -6.73
CA ALA A 197 2.17 -3.29 -7.83
C ALA A 197 2.63 -2.68 -9.17
N VAL A 198 3.16 -1.46 -9.16
CA VAL A 198 3.74 -0.82 -10.35
C VAL A 198 4.94 -1.62 -10.86
N ILE A 199 5.89 -1.92 -9.98
CA ILE A 199 7.09 -2.71 -10.31
C ILE A 199 6.67 -4.07 -10.85
N PHE A 200 5.77 -4.76 -10.14
CA PHE A 200 5.26 -6.06 -10.55
C PHE A 200 4.54 -5.99 -11.91
N SER A 201 3.78 -4.94 -12.19
CA SER A 201 3.12 -4.76 -13.48
C SER A 201 4.11 -4.54 -14.62
N CYS A 202 5.24 -3.84 -14.40
CA CYS A 202 6.31 -3.74 -15.39
C CYS A 202 6.85 -5.14 -15.74
N PHE A 203 7.12 -5.95 -14.72
CA PHE A 203 7.59 -7.33 -14.93
C PHE A 203 6.54 -8.21 -15.61
N LEU A 204 5.25 -8.05 -15.29
CA LEU A 204 4.18 -8.76 -15.98
C LEU A 204 4.08 -8.38 -17.45
N VAL A 205 4.17 -7.09 -17.80
CA VAL A 205 4.15 -6.64 -19.19
C VAL A 205 5.36 -7.20 -19.94
N LEU A 206 6.58 -7.03 -19.40
CA LEU A 206 7.80 -7.52 -20.04
C LEU A 206 7.79 -9.04 -20.17
N GLY A 207 7.42 -9.76 -19.11
CA GLY A 207 7.29 -11.21 -19.11
C GLY A 207 6.24 -11.69 -20.11
N SER A 208 5.07 -11.06 -20.17
CA SER A 208 4.02 -11.40 -21.14
C SER A 208 4.46 -11.16 -22.59
N LEU A 209 5.27 -10.14 -22.85
CA LEU A 209 5.80 -9.84 -24.19
C LEU A 209 6.80 -10.91 -24.63
N VAL A 210 7.72 -11.31 -23.75
CA VAL A 210 8.71 -12.36 -24.01
C VAL A 210 8.01 -13.70 -24.20
N ILE A 211 7.23 -14.14 -23.20
CA ILE A 211 6.53 -15.43 -23.22
C ILE A 211 5.55 -15.50 -24.39
N GLY A 212 4.77 -14.43 -24.60
CA GLY A 212 3.81 -14.36 -25.71
C GLY A 212 4.49 -14.44 -27.08
N SER A 213 5.73 -13.94 -27.23
CA SER A 213 6.49 -14.08 -28.47
C SER A 213 6.85 -15.54 -28.75
N PHE A 214 7.32 -16.29 -27.75
CA PHE A 214 7.58 -17.72 -27.89
C PHE A 214 6.30 -18.53 -28.12
N VAL A 215 5.21 -18.20 -27.43
CA VAL A 215 3.90 -18.81 -27.67
C VAL A 215 3.42 -18.57 -29.10
N ARG A 216 3.56 -17.33 -29.62
CA ARG A 216 3.16 -16.96 -30.98
C ARG A 216 3.93 -17.77 -32.03
N LEU A 217 5.19 -18.08 -31.77
CA LEU A 217 6.03 -18.91 -32.63
C LEU A 217 5.67 -20.42 -32.52
N GLY A 218 4.72 -20.80 -31.65
CA GLY A 218 4.36 -22.21 -31.41
C GLY A 218 5.35 -22.96 -30.52
N VAL A 219 6.33 -22.25 -29.95
CA VAL A 219 7.53 -22.79 -29.33
C VAL A 219 7.31 -23.20 -27.87
N LEU A 220 6.41 -22.51 -27.15
CA LEU A 220 6.14 -22.77 -25.73
C LEU A 220 4.64 -22.88 -25.41
N PRO A 221 4.22 -23.80 -24.52
CA PRO A 221 2.84 -23.91 -24.07
C PRO A 221 2.46 -22.75 -23.12
N VAL A 222 1.23 -22.24 -23.23
CA VAL A 222 0.73 -21.08 -22.47
C VAL A 222 0.42 -21.39 -21.00
N LEU A 223 -0.12 -22.58 -20.73
CA LEU A 223 -0.67 -22.97 -19.42
C LEU A 223 0.32 -22.78 -18.24
N PRO A 224 1.59 -23.20 -18.32
CA PRO A 224 2.52 -23.09 -17.19
C PRO A 224 2.74 -21.65 -16.73
N PHE A 225 2.84 -20.73 -17.69
CA PHE A 225 3.07 -19.31 -17.44
C PHE A 225 1.84 -18.61 -16.89
N VAL A 226 0.64 -19.02 -17.31
CA VAL A 226 -0.62 -18.52 -16.73
C VAL A 226 -0.74 -18.95 -15.27
N LEU A 227 -0.46 -20.22 -14.93
CA LEU A 227 -0.50 -20.71 -13.55
C LEU A 227 0.55 -20.02 -12.67
N LEU A 228 1.80 -19.91 -13.14
CA LEU A 228 2.88 -19.26 -12.41
C LEU A 228 2.60 -17.76 -12.22
N GLY A 229 2.24 -17.06 -13.29
CA GLY A 229 1.97 -15.62 -13.27
C GLY A 229 0.76 -15.26 -12.40
N SER A 230 -0.34 -16.01 -12.52
CA SER A 230 -1.53 -15.79 -11.70
C SER A 230 -1.29 -16.11 -10.21
N GLY A 231 -0.51 -17.16 -9.91
CA GLY A 231 -0.13 -17.49 -8.54
C GLY A 231 0.73 -16.42 -7.88
N ILE A 232 1.77 -15.94 -8.57
CA ILE A 232 2.62 -14.84 -8.07
C ILE A 232 1.78 -13.57 -7.87
N ALA A 233 0.93 -13.23 -8.85
CA ALA A 233 0.05 -12.07 -8.74
C ALA A 233 -0.89 -12.17 -7.54
N ALA A 234 -1.50 -13.33 -7.31
CA ALA A 234 -2.37 -13.56 -6.17
C ALA A 234 -1.63 -13.43 -4.84
N VAL A 235 -0.41 -13.97 -4.72
CA VAL A 235 0.43 -13.83 -3.50
C VAL A 235 0.75 -12.35 -3.22
N VAL A 236 1.13 -11.59 -4.26
CA VAL A 236 1.42 -10.15 -4.14
C VAL A 236 0.17 -9.37 -3.73
N ILE A 237 -0.97 -9.63 -4.38
CA ILE A 237 -2.25 -8.96 -4.09
C ILE A 237 -2.71 -9.28 -2.67
N ILE A 238 -2.73 -10.55 -2.28
CA ILE A 238 -3.14 -10.98 -0.93
C ILE A 238 -2.19 -10.41 0.13
N GLY A 239 -0.88 -10.44 -0.12
CA GLY A 239 0.11 -9.82 0.77
C GLY A 239 -0.14 -8.32 0.92
N SER A 240 -0.43 -7.62 -0.17
CA SER A 240 -0.74 -6.19 -0.15
C SER A 240 -2.02 -5.88 0.64
N MET A 241 -3.06 -6.69 0.48
CA MET A 241 -4.32 -6.56 1.23
C MET A 241 -4.12 -6.83 2.72
N ARG A 242 -3.33 -7.84 3.07
CA ARG A 242 -2.97 -8.18 4.46
C ARG A 242 -2.26 -7.01 5.14
N VAL A 243 -1.27 -6.39 4.50
CA VAL A 243 -0.54 -5.24 5.09
C VAL A 243 -1.44 -4.00 5.22
N CYS A 244 -2.48 -3.88 4.39
CA CYS A 244 -3.45 -2.79 4.44
C CYS A 244 -4.67 -3.06 5.35
N ASP A 245 -4.69 -4.20 6.04
CA ASP A 245 -5.82 -4.62 6.87
C ASP A 245 -5.94 -3.74 8.13
N ARG A 246 -7.06 -3.03 8.25
CA ARG A 246 -7.34 -2.14 9.38
C ARG A 246 -7.28 -2.85 10.74
N LYS A 247 -7.76 -4.10 10.85
CA LYS A 247 -7.77 -4.84 12.12
C LYS A 247 -6.36 -5.25 12.54
N LEU A 248 -5.50 -5.60 11.59
CA LEU A 248 -4.09 -5.92 11.85
C LEU A 248 -3.27 -4.68 12.23
N LEU A 249 -3.61 -3.53 11.65
CA LEU A 249 -2.98 -2.25 11.98
C LEU A 249 -3.44 -1.71 13.34
N ALA A 250 -4.68 -1.96 13.74
CA ALA A 250 -5.22 -1.54 15.03
C ALA A 250 -4.61 -2.32 16.20
N HIS A 251 -4.33 -3.62 16.00
CA HIS A 251 -3.73 -4.48 17.01
C HIS A 251 -2.49 -5.17 16.43
N PRO A 252 -1.34 -4.46 16.37
CA PRO A 252 -0.12 -4.99 15.77
C PRO A 252 0.43 -6.21 16.52
N ALA A 253 1.23 -7.01 15.81
CA ALA A 253 1.88 -8.21 16.37
C ALA A 253 3.12 -7.89 17.19
N ALA A 254 3.74 -6.76 16.86
CA ALA A 254 5.03 -6.34 17.35
C ALA A 254 5.04 -4.82 17.43
N ILE A 255 5.72 -4.31 18.45
CA ILE A 255 5.91 -2.88 18.69
C ILE A 255 7.37 -2.55 18.36
N PRO A 256 7.66 -1.39 17.75
CA PRO A 256 9.04 -0.93 17.61
C PRO A 256 9.70 -0.85 19.00
N GLY A 257 10.74 -1.66 19.20
CA GLY A 257 11.64 -1.59 20.37
C GLY A 257 12.92 -0.81 20.05
N GLU A 258 13.78 -0.63 21.05
CA GLU A 258 15.03 0.15 20.91
C GLU A 258 16.01 -0.45 19.89
N GLU A 259 16.19 -1.78 19.90
CA GLU A 259 17.09 -2.47 18.96
C GLU A 259 16.34 -3.30 17.91
N GLN A 260 15.25 -3.98 18.31
CA GLN A 260 14.47 -4.85 17.44
C GLN A 260 12.98 -4.75 17.74
N PRO A 261 12.11 -4.98 16.75
CA PRO A 261 10.66 -5.02 16.99
C PRO A 261 10.33 -6.14 17.99
N TYR A 262 9.85 -5.76 19.17
CA TYR A 262 9.44 -6.70 20.20
C TYR A 262 8.08 -7.30 19.86
N ARG A 263 8.00 -8.63 19.83
CA ARG A 263 6.76 -9.34 19.50
C ARG A 263 5.90 -9.49 20.75
N LEU A 264 4.68 -8.94 20.71
CA LEU A 264 3.73 -9.01 21.80
C LEU A 264 3.27 -10.46 22.05
N GLN A 265 3.37 -10.90 23.29
CA GLN A 265 2.78 -12.15 23.76
C GLN A 265 1.38 -11.91 24.34
N VAL A 266 0.67 -12.97 24.72
CA VAL A 266 -0.70 -12.85 25.25
C VAL A 266 -0.68 -12.18 26.62
N GLU A 267 0.40 -12.40 27.36
CA GLU A 267 0.64 -11.95 28.72
C GLU A 267 0.93 -10.44 28.78
N ASP A 268 1.51 -9.89 27.71
CA ASP A 268 1.88 -8.47 27.59
C ASP A 268 0.67 -7.56 27.27
N ILE A 269 -0.51 -8.14 27.04
CA ILE A 269 -1.68 -7.44 26.50
C ILE A 269 -2.64 -7.07 27.62
N ASP A 270 -3.15 -5.85 27.58
CA ASP A 270 -4.16 -5.39 28.53
C ASP A 270 -5.46 -6.18 28.41
N VAL A 271 -6.11 -6.43 29.53
CA VAL A 271 -7.31 -7.28 29.60
C VAL A 271 -8.43 -6.76 28.69
N ALA A 272 -8.54 -5.42 28.55
CA ALA A 272 -9.55 -4.78 27.71
C ALA A 272 -9.32 -4.99 26.20
N SER A 273 -8.08 -5.19 25.75
CA SER A 273 -7.74 -5.34 24.33
C SER A 273 -7.45 -6.78 23.90
N LEU A 274 -7.51 -7.72 24.84
CA LEU A 274 -7.18 -9.14 24.65
C LEU A 274 -8.04 -9.81 23.58
N GLU A 275 -9.36 -9.62 23.63
CA GLU A 275 -10.31 -10.15 22.65
C GLU A 275 -10.10 -9.57 21.24
N PRO A 276 -10.07 -8.22 21.04
CA PRO A 276 -9.85 -7.67 19.72
C PRO A 276 -8.45 -7.97 19.15
N TRP A 277 -7.43 -8.15 20.01
CA TRP A 277 -6.12 -8.63 19.57
C TRP A 277 -6.17 -10.09 19.09
N CYS A 278 -6.83 -10.99 19.82
CA CYS A 278 -7.04 -12.38 19.39
C CYS A 278 -7.77 -12.45 18.05
N ALA A 279 -8.83 -11.64 17.87
CA ALA A 279 -9.56 -11.54 16.61
C ALA A 279 -8.66 -11.03 15.46
N ALA A 280 -7.74 -10.10 15.73
CA ALA A 280 -6.74 -9.67 14.74
C ALA A 280 -5.78 -10.80 14.38
N ARG A 281 -5.29 -11.60 15.35
CA ARG A 281 -4.42 -12.75 15.06
C ARG A 281 -5.12 -13.84 14.25
N ARG A 282 -6.38 -14.15 14.55
CA ARG A 282 -7.21 -15.07 13.74
C ARG A 282 -7.31 -14.58 12.29
N ARG A 283 -7.53 -13.27 12.11
CA ARG A 283 -7.59 -12.66 10.77
C ARG A 283 -6.24 -12.76 10.05
N GLU A 284 -5.14 -12.55 10.77
CA GLU A 284 -3.79 -12.73 10.23
C GLU A 284 -3.54 -14.16 9.73
N ASP A 285 -3.92 -15.17 10.51
CA ASP A 285 -3.77 -16.57 10.12
C ASP A 285 -4.63 -16.90 8.90
N THR A 286 -5.85 -16.36 8.81
CA THR A 286 -6.70 -16.51 7.63
C THR A 286 -6.05 -15.95 6.37
N TRP A 287 -5.41 -14.77 6.47
CA TRP A 287 -4.63 -14.22 5.36
C TRP A 287 -3.47 -15.13 4.95
N ARG A 288 -2.76 -15.71 5.93
CA ARG A 288 -1.64 -16.65 5.65
C ARG A 288 -2.14 -17.92 4.94
N VAL A 289 -3.29 -18.45 5.35
CA VAL A 289 -3.93 -19.60 4.69
C VAL A 289 -4.30 -19.28 3.25
N MET A 290 -4.91 -18.10 3.02
CA MET A 290 -5.22 -17.64 1.66
C MET A 290 -3.97 -17.50 0.80
N THR A 291 -2.86 -16.98 1.34
CA THR A 291 -1.60 -16.90 0.61
C THR A 291 -1.03 -18.29 0.30
N ALA A 292 -1.06 -19.21 1.26
CA ALA A 292 -0.53 -20.57 1.09
C ALA A 292 -1.26 -21.37 0.00
N ALA A 293 -2.56 -21.12 -0.21
CA ALA A 293 -3.37 -21.79 -1.24
C ALA A 293 -2.86 -21.54 -2.68
N PHE A 294 -2.07 -20.51 -2.91
CA PHE A 294 -1.46 -20.22 -4.22
C PHE A 294 -0.08 -20.85 -4.41
N TRP A 295 0.50 -21.47 -3.38
CA TRP A 295 1.76 -22.20 -3.52
C TRP A 295 1.63 -23.42 -4.44
N PRO A 296 0.57 -24.26 -4.35
CA PRO A 296 0.37 -25.37 -5.27
C PRO A 296 0.30 -24.99 -6.76
N PRO A 297 -0.55 -24.04 -7.21
CA PRO A 297 -0.59 -23.67 -8.62
C PRO A 297 0.72 -23.04 -9.10
N MET A 298 1.44 -22.29 -8.25
CA MET A 298 2.79 -21.80 -8.57
C MET A 298 3.78 -22.94 -8.78
N ALA A 299 3.80 -23.93 -7.87
CA ALA A 299 4.70 -25.07 -7.97
C ALA A 299 4.43 -25.92 -9.22
N VAL A 300 3.15 -26.18 -9.53
CA VAL A 300 2.77 -26.91 -10.74
C VAL A 300 3.10 -26.10 -12.00
N GLY A 301 2.81 -24.79 -12.01
CA GLY A 301 3.18 -23.91 -13.12
C GLY A 301 4.70 -23.89 -13.37
N PHE A 302 5.50 -23.84 -12.30
CA PHE A 302 6.95 -23.92 -12.39
C PHE A 302 7.43 -25.27 -12.94
N LEU A 303 6.91 -26.39 -12.42
CA LEU A 303 7.29 -27.73 -12.89
C LEU A 303 6.93 -27.96 -14.36
N LEU A 304 5.75 -27.49 -14.79
CA LEU A 304 5.34 -27.60 -16.18
C LEU A 304 6.17 -26.70 -17.10
N ALA A 305 6.55 -25.50 -16.63
CA ALA A 305 7.42 -24.60 -17.40
C ALA A 305 8.82 -25.20 -17.53
N PHE A 306 9.35 -25.78 -16.45
CA PHE A 306 10.62 -26.49 -16.45
C PHE A 306 10.58 -27.71 -17.37
N TYR A 307 9.52 -28.52 -17.32
CA TYR A 307 9.34 -29.66 -18.23
C TYR A 307 9.32 -29.23 -19.69
N ALA A 308 8.54 -28.19 -20.01
CA ALA A 308 8.44 -27.64 -21.36
C ALA A 308 9.77 -27.08 -21.87
N PHE A 309 10.57 -26.47 -20.97
CA PHE A 309 11.90 -25.99 -21.30
C PHE A 309 12.93 -27.12 -21.44
N ALA A 310 12.84 -28.18 -20.63
CA ALA A 310 13.77 -29.31 -20.67
C ALA A 310 13.56 -30.22 -21.90
N HIS A 311 12.33 -30.33 -22.38
CA HIS A 311 11.97 -31.08 -23.59
C HIS A 311 11.86 -30.16 -24.81
N PHE A 312 12.52 -29.01 -24.74
CA PHE A 312 12.55 -28.03 -25.79
C PHE A 312 13.57 -28.44 -26.86
N ASP A 313 13.11 -28.94 -28.01
CA ASP A 313 13.99 -29.23 -29.14
C ASP A 313 14.31 -27.96 -29.93
N THR A 314 15.59 -27.58 -29.96
CA THR A 314 16.09 -26.40 -30.67
C THR A 314 15.93 -26.48 -32.20
N GLU A 315 15.77 -27.69 -32.74
CA GLU A 315 15.58 -27.90 -34.18
C GLU A 315 14.22 -27.38 -34.67
N ALA A 316 13.21 -27.32 -33.79
CA ALA A 316 11.88 -26.78 -34.09
C ALA A 316 11.86 -25.24 -34.33
N ILE A 317 12.95 -24.53 -34.02
CA ILE A 317 13.08 -23.08 -34.33
C ILE A 317 13.43 -22.86 -35.80
N PHE A 318 14.16 -23.80 -36.42
CA PHE A 318 14.69 -23.67 -37.78
C PHE A 318 13.89 -24.48 -38.81
N ASP A 319 13.12 -25.47 -38.36
CA ASP A 319 12.18 -26.19 -39.22
C ASP A 319 10.84 -25.45 -39.32
N SER A 320 10.38 -25.25 -40.56
CA SER A 320 9.10 -24.59 -40.86
C SER A 320 7.87 -25.49 -40.67
N SER A 321 8.07 -26.73 -40.20
CA SER A 321 6.97 -27.64 -39.86
C SER A 321 6.57 -27.46 -38.40
N PRO A 322 5.31 -27.10 -38.11
CA PRO A 322 4.82 -27.03 -36.74
C PRO A 322 4.71 -28.45 -36.19
N SER A 323 5.75 -28.93 -35.53
CA SER A 323 5.64 -30.08 -34.63
C SER A 323 4.83 -29.61 -33.42
N ALA A 324 3.52 -29.84 -33.49
CA ALA A 324 2.62 -29.54 -32.39
C ALA A 324 3.15 -30.23 -31.12
N PRO A 325 3.46 -29.49 -30.04
CA PRO A 325 3.71 -30.11 -28.76
C PRO A 325 2.37 -30.68 -28.28
N GLN A 326 2.06 -31.90 -28.70
CA GLN A 326 0.91 -32.63 -28.21
C GLN A 326 1.22 -32.99 -26.76
N LEU A 327 0.76 -32.18 -25.81
CA LEU A 327 0.34 -32.71 -24.52
C LEU A 327 -1.01 -33.41 -24.80
N PRO A 328 -1.04 -34.71 -25.11
CA PRO A 328 -2.25 -35.34 -25.57
C PRO A 328 -3.09 -35.59 -24.31
N LEU A 329 -4.28 -35.01 -24.24
CA LEU A 329 -5.31 -35.28 -23.22
C LEU A 329 -5.11 -34.78 -21.75
N THR A 330 -4.06 -34.04 -21.36
CA THR A 330 -3.78 -33.81 -19.91
C THR A 330 -4.07 -32.42 -19.34
N THR A 331 -4.31 -31.39 -20.15
CA THR A 331 -4.54 -30.00 -19.67
C THR A 331 -5.70 -29.86 -18.66
N PRO A 332 -6.92 -30.38 -18.91
CA PRO A 332 -8.04 -30.20 -17.98
C PRO A 332 -7.87 -31.03 -16.70
N VAL A 333 -7.22 -32.20 -16.78
CA VAL A 333 -6.90 -33.05 -15.62
C VAL A 333 -5.89 -32.35 -14.72
N ILE A 334 -4.83 -31.78 -15.29
CA ILE A 334 -3.83 -30.98 -14.57
C ILE A 334 -4.48 -29.77 -13.90
N VAL A 335 -5.34 -29.03 -14.62
CA VAL A 335 -6.08 -27.90 -14.05
C VAL A 335 -6.97 -28.36 -12.90
N SER A 336 -7.71 -29.46 -13.06
CA SER A 336 -8.57 -29.99 -12.00
C SER A 336 -7.78 -30.44 -10.76
N LEU A 337 -6.63 -31.10 -10.96
CA LEU A 337 -5.74 -31.52 -9.89
C LEU A 337 -5.12 -30.32 -9.15
N THR A 338 -4.72 -29.28 -9.87
CA THR A 338 -4.18 -28.05 -9.25
C THR A 338 -5.22 -27.34 -8.40
N ILE A 339 -6.47 -27.26 -8.88
CA ILE A 339 -7.61 -26.72 -8.12
C ILE A 339 -7.85 -27.57 -6.87
N ALA A 340 -7.91 -28.90 -7.01
CA ALA A 340 -8.11 -29.81 -5.87
C ALA A 340 -7.02 -29.66 -4.80
N LEU A 341 -5.74 -29.52 -5.21
CA LEU A 341 -4.63 -29.33 -4.30
C LEU A 341 -4.66 -27.97 -3.59
N ALA A 342 -5.09 -26.91 -4.29
CA ALA A 342 -5.31 -25.60 -3.68
C ALA A 342 -6.46 -25.64 -2.65
N LEU A 343 -7.56 -26.32 -2.97
CA LEU A 343 -8.70 -26.49 -2.05
C LEU A 343 -8.31 -27.32 -0.81
N LEU A 344 -7.53 -28.39 -0.98
CA LEU A 344 -7.00 -29.18 0.14
C LEU A 344 -6.11 -28.33 1.04
N THR A 345 -5.24 -27.50 0.45
CA THR A 345 -4.38 -26.58 1.19
C THR A 345 -5.19 -25.57 2.01
N LEU A 346 -6.29 -25.05 1.44
CA LEU A 346 -7.24 -24.19 2.15
C LEU A 346 -7.89 -24.92 3.33
N ALA A 347 -8.39 -26.15 3.12
CA ALA A 347 -9.05 -26.92 4.16
C ALA A 347 -8.12 -27.19 5.35
N ILE A 348 -6.91 -27.68 5.08
CA ILE A 348 -5.88 -27.94 6.10
C ILE A 348 -5.49 -26.64 6.81
N GLY A 349 -5.25 -25.57 6.04
CA GLY A 349 -4.89 -24.27 6.59
C GLY A 349 -5.98 -23.69 7.49
N HIS A 350 -7.25 -23.83 7.13
CA HIS A 350 -8.37 -23.38 7.95
C HIS A 350 -8.50 -24.17 9.26
N LEU A 351 -8.29 -25.48 9.24
CA LEU A 351 -8.25 -26.31 10.44
C LEU A 351 -7.11 -25.89 11.37
N TRP A 352 -5.91 -25.70 10.81
CA TRP A 352 -4.76 -25.21 11.56
C TRP A 352 -5.01 -23.83 12.19
N ALA A 353 -5.58 -22.89 11.43
CA ALA A 353 -5.91 -21.55 11.93
C ALA A 353 -6.96 -21.59 13.04
N ARG A 354 -7.96 -22.49 12.95
CA ARG A 354 -8.96 -22.71 14.01
C ARG A 354 -8.31 -23.27 15.28
N HIS A 355 -7.48 -24.31 15.16
CA HIS A 355 -6.78 -24.90 16.29
C HIS A 355 -5.94 -23.83 17.02
N ARG A 356 -5.17 -23.06 16.26
CA ARG A 356 -4.32 -22.00 16.82
C ARG A 356 -5.12 -20.87 17.47
N ASP A 357 -6.28 -20.49 16.93
CA ASP A 357 -7.17 -19.53 17.57
C ASP A 357 -7.70 -20.06 18.91
N THR A 358 -8.11 -21.34 18.97
CA THR A 358 -8.58 -21.95 20.22
C THR A 358 -7.51 -22.01 21.31
N GLU A 359 -6.27 -22.35 20.96
CA GLU A 359 -5.15 -22.34 21.91
C GLU A 359 -4.85 -20.95 22.44
N ARG A 360 -4.86 -19.92 21.57
CA ARG A 360 -4.61 -18.53 21.99
C ARG A 360 -5.69 -18.04 22.94
N ARG A 361 -6.97 -18.31 22.63
CA ARG A 361 -8.08 -17.91 23.50
C ARG A 361 -8.05 -18.61 24.86
N ARG A 362 -7.63 -19.89 24.89
CA ARG A 362 -7.40 -20.61 26.15
C ARG A 362 -6.30 -19.95 26.99
N ARG A 363 -5.15 -19.61 26.40
CA ARG A 363 -4.07 -18.88 27.11
C ARG A 363 -4.51 -17.50 27.60
N ALA A 364 -5.34 -16.84 26.81
CA ALA A 364 -5.96 -15.57 27.13
C ALA A 364 -7.02 -15.68 28.25
N GLY A 365 -7.49 -16.88 28.61
CA GLY A 365 -8.58 -17.07 29.59
C GLY A 365 -9.94 -16.57 29.08
N LEU A 366 -10.15 -16.58 27.77
CA LEU A 366 -11.39 -16.16 27.10
C LEU A 366 -12.35 -17.34 26.81
N VAL A 367 -12.06 -18.54 27.35
CA VAL A 367 -12.76 -19.81 27.08
C VAL A 367 -13.14 -20.48 28.38
#